data_AF-A0A351ZY61-F1
#
_entry.id   AF-A0A351ZY61-F1
#
_cell.length_a   1.000
_cell.length_b   1.000
_cell.length_c   1.000
_cell.angle_alpha   90.00
_cell.angle_beta   90.00
_cell.angle_gamma   90.00
#
_symmetry.space_group_name_H-M   'P 1'
#
loop_
_entity.id
_entity.type
_entity.pdbx_description
1 polymer ?
#
loop_
_entity_poly.entity_id
_entity_poly.type
_entity_poly.pdbx_seq_one_letter_code
_entity_poly.pdbx_strand_id
1 'polypeptide(L)'
;MACKTNTAEPLAERVYRVLMQQTVTFASKFPGTASTMSKISVIIAHEYLTRVKAKWFIISTVLGPLGLVLLMTIPVLVAVLSGDGERGKVVLLDRTDSIASAVVAADTAKYELAGTRSEKQLADQLRNEAIQAYVIIPTTVLDSSSVVMYSQGGSGISFESSVADDLKPAITRARLSRAGVDTTVIDLVRQDVEINSLKLTDKGVEADASEASAAIGYVAGFLIYMLIFLYGSMVMRGVVEEKANRIVEVIASSVRPFDIMLGKVVGIGLVGLTQLAIWGLLGAAAFIGLGFVLGPLMADTMTAQMPPSGMPMQGTTNTAALLASKGLVLPAIPLSSILMFIFNFFAGYFLYASLFAAVGSAVDQEADA
;
A
#
# COMPACT_ATOMS: atom_id res chain seq x y z
N MET A 1 -11.23 -63.78 41.90
CA MET A 1 -10.54 -62.49 42.08
C MET A 1 -9.39 -62.47 41.08
N ALA A 2 -9.59 -61.91 39.89
CA ALA A 2 -8.59 -61.89 38.83
C ALA A 2 -8.31 -60.43 38.44
N CYS A 3 -7.04 -60.05 38.59
CA CYS A 3 -6.49 -58.73 38.39
C CYS A 3 -6.59 -58.33 36.89
N LYS A 4 -7.27 -57.23 36.58
CA LYS A 4 -7.31 -56.65 35.24
C LYS A 4 -6.14 -55.66 35.12
N THR A 5 -5.03 -56.12 34.57
CA THR A 5 -3.92 -55.24 34.18
C THR A 5 -4.36 -54.41 32.98
N ASN A 6 -4.70 -53.15 33.23
CA ASN A 6 -4.94 -52.15 32.20
C ASN A 6 -3.59 -51.76 31.58
N THR A 7 -3.24 -52.37 30.45
CA THR A 7 -2.06 -51.99 29.67
C THR A 7 -2.34 -50.65 29.01
N ALA A 8 -1.88 -49.57 29.64
CA ALA A 8 -1.84 -48.25 29.04
C ALA A 8 -0.94 -48.32 27.79
N GLU A 9 -1.57 -48.34 26.63
CA GLU A 9 -0.91 -48.23 25.34
C GLU A 9 -0.14 -46.88 25.31
N PRO A 10 1.18 -46.89 25.04
CA PRO A 10 1.98 -45.68 25.09
C PRO A 10 1.47 -44.67 24.04
N LEU A 11 1.39 -43.39 24.44
CA LEU A 11 0.86 -42.29 23.63
C LEU A 11 1.49 -42.22 22.22
N ALA A 12 2.74 -42.64 22.09
CA ALA A 12 3.47 -42.77 20.84
C ALA A 12 2.83 -43.74 19.83
N GLU A 13 2.25 -44.85 20.30
CA GLU A 13 1.63 -45.88 19.45
C GLU A 13 0.28 -45.41 18.90
N ARG A 14 -0.44 -44.58 19.65
CA ARG A 14 -1.65 -43.88 19.17
C ARG A 14 -1.33 -42.82 18.13
N VAL A 15 -0.29 -42.01 18.36
CA VAL A 15 0.15 -40.97 17.40
C VAL A 15 0.65 -41.62 16.11
N TYR A 16 1.42 -42.71 16.21
CA TYR A 16 1.91 -43.47 15.06
C TYR A 16 0.76 -44.06 14.23
N ARG A 17 -0.26 -44.64 14.88
CA ARG A 17 -1.45 -45.14 14.18
C ARG A 17 -2.21 -44.05 13.42
N VAL A 18 -2.34 -42.87 14.02
CA VAL A 18 -3.02 -41.73 13.39
C VAL A 18 -2.22 -41.20 12.19
N LEU A 19 -0.88 -41.10 12.32
CA LEU A 19 0.00 -40.66 11.22
C LEU A 19 0.02 -41.67 10.07
N MET A 20 0.08 -42.97 10.36
CA MET A 20 0.01 -44.04 9.36
C MET A 20 -1.38 -44.13 8.70
N GLN A 21 -2.46 -43.89 9.44
CA GLN A 21 -3.79 -43.81 8.83
C GLN A 21 -3.90 -42.60 7.89
N GLN A 22 -3.33 -41.44 8.23
CA GLN A 22 -3.40 -40.27 7.37
C GLN A 22 -2.59 -40.43 6.07
N THR A 23 -1.42 -41.07 6.12
CA THR A 23 -0.61 -41.34 4.93
C THR A 23 -1.25 -42.40 4.02
N VAL A 24 -1.81 -43.47 4.60
CA VAL A 24 -2.50 -44.53 3.83
C VAL A 24 -3.81 -44.02 3.23
N THR A 25 -4.57 -43.18 3.95
CA THR A 25 -5.82 -42.58 3.44
C THR A 25 -5.57 -41.54 2.35
N PHE A 26 -4.41 -40.88 2.36
CA PHE A 26 -4.00 -39.99 1.29
C PHE A 26 -3.56 -40.77 0.04
N ALA A 27 -2.82 -41.87 0.22
CA ALA A 27 -2.39 -42.74 -0.87
C ALA A 27 -3.56 -43.44 -1.58
N SER A 28 -4.62 -43.80 -0.85
CA SER A 28 -5.81 -44.45 -1.42
C SER A 28 -6.73 -43.51 -2.22
N LYS A 29 -6.58 -42.19 -2.06
CA LYS A 29 -7.42 -41.19 -2.73
C LYS A 29 -6.98 -40.85 -4.15
N PHE A 30 -5.83 -41.37 -4.59
CA PHE A 30 -5.30 -41.22 -5.95
C PHE A 30 -4.86 -42.58 -6.53
N PRO A 31 -5.79 -43.48 -6.89
CA PRO A 31 -5.46 -44.76 -7.50
C PRO A 31 -5.02 -44.51 -8.96
N GLY A 32 -3.72 -44.27 -9.17
CA GLY A 32 -3.17 -44.11 -10.53
C GLY A 32 -1.78 -43.46 -10.65
N THR A 33 -1.22 -42.85 -9.60
CA THR A 33 0.09 -42.16 -9.64
C THR A 33 1.14 -42.81 -8.74
N ALA A 34 1.11 -44.13 -8.63
CA ALA A 34 2.21 -44.89 -8.00
C ALA A 34 3.35 -45.13 -9.01
N SER A 35 3.90 -44.05 -9.58
CA SER A 35 5.21 -44.09 -10.23
C SER A 35 6.14 -43.10 -9.52
N THR A 36 6.91 -43.65 -8.58
CA THR A 36 8.19 -43.12 -8.10
C THR A 36 8.19 -41.64 -7.66
N MET A 37 7.39 -41.30 -6.64
CA MET A 37 7.63 -40.05 -5.90
C MET A 37 9.01 -40.14 -5.23
N SER A 38 9.90 -39.20 -5.56
CA SER A 38 11.19 -39.10 -4.87
C SER A 38 10.93 -38.79 -3.40
N LYS A 39 11.74 -39.34 -2.48
CA LYS A 39 11.59 -39.10 -1.03
C LYS A 39 11.53 -37.59 -0.71
N ILE A 40 12.24 -36.77 -1.50
CA ILE A 40 12.31 -35.32 -1.38
C ILE A 40 10.94 -34.66 -1.66
N SER A 41 10.19 -35.09 -2.69
CA SER A 41 8.90 -34.46 -3.03
C SER A 41 7.85 -34.65 -1.93
N VAL A 42 7.88 -35.80 -1.24
CA VAL A 42 7.02 -36.07 -0.09
C VAL A 42 7.36 -35.14 1.07
N ILE A 43 8.65 -34.91 1.34
CA ILE A 43 9.11 -33.99 2.39
C ILE A 43 8.68 -32.55 2.04
N ILE A 44 8.90 -32.11 0.80
CA ILE A 44 8.45 -30.78 0.33
C ILE A 44 6.95 -30.61 0.56
N ALA A 45 6.14 -31.60 0.15
CA ALA A 45 4.70 -31.54 0.30
C ALA A 45 4.28 -31.47 1.77
N HIS A 46 4.94 -32.23 2.64
CA HIS A 46 4.69 -32.17 4.08
C HIS A 46 5.01 -30.77 4.64
N GLU A 47 6.22 -30.27 4.39
CA GLU A 47 6.69 -28.97 4.89
C GLU A 47 5.83 -27.80 4.38
N TYR A 48 5.39 -27.87 3.13
CA TYR A 48 4.48 -26.90 2.54
C TYR A 48 3.09 -26.97 3.16
N LEU A 49 2.46 -28.15 3.17
CA LEU A 49 1.07 -28.30 3.59
C LEU A 49 0.88 -28.03 5.09
N THR A 50 1.85 -28.41 5.92
CA THR A 50 1.80 -28.14 7.37
C THR A 50 1.77 -26.64 7.64
N ARG A 51 2.44 -25.82 6.82
CA ARG A 51 2.47 -24.36 6.97
C ARG A 51 1.29 -23.67 6.32
N VAL A 52 0.95 -24.00 5.07
CA VAL A 52 -0.19 -23.36 4.37
C VAL A 52 -1.53 -23.64 5.05
N LYS A 53 -1.68 -24.80 5.69
CA LYS A 53 -2.89 -25.14 6.45
C LYS A 53 -2.90 -24.59 7.87
N ALA A 54 -1.79 -24.01 8.33
CA ALA A 54 -1.75 -23.43 9.66
C ALA A 54 -2.71 -22.24 9.75
N LYS A 55 -3.47 -22.16 10.85
CA LYS A 55 -4.40 -21.03 11.08
C LYS A 55 -3.67 -19.69 11.00
N TRP A 56 -2.45 -19.64 11.56
CA TRP A 56 -1.62 -18.43 11.53
C TRP A 56 -1.28 -17.98 10.11
N PHE A 57 -0.96 -18.91 9.21
CA PHE A 57 -0.68 -18.59 7.80
C PHE A 57 -1.90 -17.96 7.13
N ILE A 58 -3.09 -18.54 7.32
CA ILE A 58 -4.32 -18.00 6.73
C ILE A 58 -4.61 -16.60 7.29
N ILE A 59 -4.48 -16.43 8.60
CA ILE A 59 -4.71 -15.14 9.28
C ILE A 59 -3.71 -14.10 8.76
N SER A 60 -2.40 -14.37 8.77
CA SER A 60 -1.39 -13.40 8.33
C SER A 60 -1.50 -13.08 6.84
N THR A 61 -1.85 -14.07 6.03
CA THR A 61 -1.98 -13.91 4.57
C THR A 61 -3.15 -13.01 4.19
N VAL A 62 -4.27 -13.08 4.91
CA VAL A 62 -5.44 -12.22 4.65
C VAL A 62 -5.32 -10.88 5.35
N LEU A 63 -4.90 -10.89 6.63
CA LEU A 63 -4.84 -9.69 7.46
C LEU A 63 -3.77 -8.69 6.98
N GLY A 64 -2.65 -9.17 6.41
CA GLY A 64 -1.59 -8.32 5.88
C GLY A 64 -2.09 -7.37 4.78
N PRO A 65 -2.56 -7.88 3.63
CA PRO A 65 -3.13 -7.06 2.55
C PRO A 65 -4.34 -6.26 3.00
N LEU A 66 -5.23 -6.85 3.80
CA LEU A 66 -6.40 -6.14 4.32
C LEU A 66 -5.99 -4.93 5.16
N GLY A 67 -5.01 -5.08 6.05
CA GLY A 67 -4.46 -3.99 6.85
C GLY A 67 -3.80 -2.91 5.99
N LEU A 68 -3.07 -3.30 4.95
CA LEU A 68 -2.42 -2.37 4.01
C LEU A 68 -3.47 -1.58 3.21
N VAL A 69 -4.50 -2.25 2.69
CA VAL A 69 -5.63 -1.61 2.00
C VAL A 69 -6.38 -0.68 2.94
N LEU A 70 -6.65 -1.11 4.18
CA LEU A 70 -7.33 -0.27 5.18
C LEU A 70 -6.51 0.97 5.50
N LEU A 71 -5.19 0.82 5.72
CA LEU A 71 -4.29 1.93 6.01
C LEU A 71 -4.21 2.93 4.83
N MET A 72 -4.20 2.43 3.59
CA MET A 72 -4.17 3.28 2.39
C MET A 72 -5.52 3.94 2.10
N THR A 73 -6.63 3.27 2.39
CA THR A 73 -7.97 3.79 2.10
C THR A 73 -8.47 4.76 3.16
N ILE A 74 -8.08 4.62 4.44
CA ILE A 74 -8.53 5.53 5.51
C ILE A 74 -8.24 7.00 5.18
N PRO A 75 -7.02 7.43 4.80
CA PRO A 75 -6.76 8.84 4.48
C PRO A 75 -7.58 9.34 3.29
N VAL A 76 -7.73 8.52 2.26
CA VAL A 76 -8.53 8.86 1.06
C VAL A 76 -10.01 8.95 1.43
N LEU A 77 -10.52 7.99 2.19
CA LEU A 77 -11.90 7.97 2.67
C LEU A 77 -12.17 9.15 3.60
N VAL A 78 -11.25 9.48 4.49
CA VAL A 78 -11.32 10.68 5.34
C VAL A 78 -11.28 11.93 4.47
N ALA A 79 -10.42 12.03 3.45
CA ALA A 79 -10.40 13.20 2.56
C ALA A 79 -11.71 13.35 1.76
N VAL A 80 -12.31 12.25 1.30
CA VAL A 80 -13.57 12.24 0.55
C VAL A 80 -14.77 12.53 1.45
N LEU A 81 -14.84 11.90 2.63
CA LEU A 81 -15.91 12.11 3.62
C LEU A 81 -15.79 13.47 4.33
N SER A 82 -14.56 13.92 4.56
CA SER A 82 -14.26 15.26 5.07
C SER A 82 -14.20 16.28 3.93
N GLY A 83 -14.94 16.04 2.84
CA GLY A 83 -14.98 16.94 1.69
C GLY A 83 -14.99 18.39 2.16
N ASP A 84 -14.32 19.26 1.42
CA ASP A 84 -14.03 20.66 1.77
C ASP A 84 -15.25 21.52 2.20
N GLY A 85 -16.46 20.96 2.26
CA GLY A 85 -17.71 21.59 2.68
C GLY A 85 -18.10 21.51 4.16
N GLU A 86 -17.35 20.85 5.06
CA GLU A 86 -17.73 20.81 6.50
C GLU A 86 -16.77 21.51 7.48
N ARG A 87 -15.58 21.93 7.04
CA ARG A 87 -14.80 22.92 7.82
C ARG A 87 -15.20 24.29 7.28
N GLY A 88 -15.82 25.13 8.12
CA GLY A 88 -16.35 26.44 7.69
C GLY A 88 -15.34 27.27 6.88
N LYS A 89 -15.79 28.24 6.09
CA LYS A 89 -14.90 28.94 5.14
C LYS A 89 -13.72 29.67 5.80
N VAL A 90 -12.67 29.91 5.01
CA VAL A 90 -11.58 30.82 5.38
C VAL A 90 -11.99 32.25 5.06
N VAL A 91 -12.13 33.09 6.09
CA VAL A 91 -12.56 34.47 5.91
C VAL A 91 -11.37 35.40 5.72
N LEU A 92 -11.34 36.12 4.60
CA LEU A 92 -10.27 37.06 4.28
C LEU A 92 -10.66 38.49 4.70
N LEU A 93 -9.91 39.05 5.64
CA LEU A 93 -9.98 40.45 6.04
C LEU A 93 -8.90 41.23 5.30
N ASP A 94 -9.29 41.85 4.19
CA ASP A 94 -8.38 42.61 3.33
C ASP A 94 -8.43 44.10 3.65
N ARG A 95 -7.27 44.68 4.00
CA ARG A 95 -7.12 46.12 4.22
C ARG A 95 -6.64 46.86 2.97
N THR A 96 -6.39 46.15 1.86
CA THR A 96 -5.96 46.69 0.57
C THR A 96 -7.07 46.78 -0.47
N ASP A 97 -8.27 46.26 -0.17
CA ASP A 97 -9.46 46.23 -1.02
C ASP A 97 -9.27 45.64 -2.44
N SER A 98 -8.18 44.92 -2.70
CA SER A 98 -7.81 44.46 -4.06
C SER A 98 -7.34 43.02 -4.14
N ILE A 99 -6.97 42.39 -3.02
CA ILE A 99 -6.32 41.07 -3.00
C ILE A 99 -7.35 39.98 -2.69
N ALA A 100 -8.18 40.17 -1.66
CA ALA A 100 -9.10 39.11 -1.23
C ALA A 100 -10.23 38.83 -2.24
N SER A 101 -10.67 39.82 -3.00
CA SER A 101 -11.70 39.63 -4.03
C SER A 101 -11.23 38.68 -5.14
N ALA A 102 -9.96 38.79 -5.55
CA ALA A 102 -9.36 37.91 -6.55
C ALA A 102 -9.24 36.45 -6.04
N VAL A 103 -8.88 36.28 -4.76
CA VAL A 103 -8.71 34.96 -4.14
C VAL A 103 -10.06 34.28 -3.92
N VAL A 104 -11.08 35.02 -3.47
CA VAL A 104 -12.45 34.49 -3.30
C VAL A 104 -13.06 34.12 -4.65
N ALA A 105 -12.80 34.88 -5.71
CA ALA A 105 -13.29 34.57 -7.05
C ALA A 105 -12.64 33.29 -7.63
N ALA A 106 -11.41 32.96 -7.25
CA ALA A 106 -10.72 31.75 -7.68
C ALA A 106 -11.28 30.49 -7.01
N ASP A 107 -11.66 30.56 -5.72
CA ASP A 107 -12.26 29.45 -4.99
C ASP A 107 -13.32 29.94 -3.98
N THR A 108 -14.55 30.04 -4.46
CA THR A 108 -15.72 30.47 -3.66
C THR A 108 -16.20 29.42 -2.66
N ALA A 109 -15.76 28.17 -2.82
CA ALA A 109 -16.08 27.08 -1.89
C ALA A 109 -15.26 27.21 -0.62
N LYS A 110 -13.96 27.54 -0.76
CA LYS A 110 -13.00 27.64 0.34
C LYS A 110 -12.97 29.01 1.03
N TYR A 111 -13.10 30.10 0.27
CA TYR A 111 -12.90 31.46 0.78
C TYR A 111 -14.19 32.31 0.86
N GLU A 112 -14.19 33.25 1.80
CA GLU A 112 -15.25 34.26 1.94
C GLU A 112 -14.66 35.64 2.30
N LEU A 113 -15.26 36.72 1.81
CA LEU A 113 -14.86 38.08 2.18
C LEU A 113 -15.36 38.45 3.58
N ALA A 114 -14.52 39.04 4.43
CA ALA A 114 -14.94 39.54 5.74
C ALA A 114 -16.07 40.59 5.65
N GLY A 115 -16.12 41.38 4.57
CA GLY A 115 -17.10 42.44 4.40
C GLY A 115 -16.96 43.49 5.50
N THR A 116 -18.04 43.79 6.22
CA THR A 116 -18.06 44.75 7.34
C THR A 116 -17.74 44.13 8.70
N ARG A 117 -17.42 42.83 8.77
CA ARG A 117 -17.11 42.13 10.03
C ARG A 117 -15.80 42.62 10.61
N SER A 118 -15.81 42.98 11.89
CA SER A 118 -14.62 43.30 12.67
C SER A 118 -13.83 42.04 13.03
N GLU A 119 -12.53 42.21 13.31
CA GLU A 119 -11.64 41.14 13.79
C GLU A 119 -12.21 40.43 15.03
N LYS A 120 -12.86 41.18 15.94
CA LYS A 120 -13.54 40.61 17.10
C LYS A 120 -14.68 39.66 16.72
N GLN A 121 -15.50 40.05 15.74
CA GLN A 121 -16.59 39.21 15.24
C GLN A 121 -16.07 37.95 14.54
N LEU A 122 -14.96 38.05 13.80
CA LEU A 122 -14.29 36.91 13.18
C LEU A 122 -13.70 35.96 14.23
N ALA A 123 -13.08 36.50 15.28
CA ALA A 123 -12.58 35.70 16.39
C ALA A 123 -13.70 34.96 17.14
N ASP A 124 -14.86 35.59 17.33
CA ASP A 124 -16.01 34.94 17.96
C ASP A 124 -16.67 33.89 17.03
N GLN A 125 -16.72 34.14 15.71
CA GLN A 125 -17.14 33.14 14.72
C GLN A 125 -16.20 31.94 14.65
N LEU A 126 -14.89 32.19 14.76
CA LEU A 126 -13.88 31.14 14.80
C LEU A 126 -14.05 30.29 16.06
N ARG A 127 -14.29 30.89 17.23
CA ARG A 127 -14.54 30.17 18.49
C ARG A 127 -15.82 29.34 18.47
N ASN A 128 -16.84 29.79 17.76
CA ASN A 128 -18.12 29.10 17.63
C ASN A 128 -18.15 28.10 16.46
N GLU A 129 -17.00 27.79 15.86
CA GLU A 129 -16.83 26.84 14.74
C GLU A 129 -17.63 27.21 13.48
N ALA A 130 -18.09 28.46 13.38
CA ALA A 130 -18.81 28.96 12.20
C ALA A 130 -17.87 29.20 11.00
N ILE A 131 -16.57 29.40 11.25
CA ILE A 131 -15.51 29.57 10.26
C ILE A 131 -14.29 28.74 10.68
N GLN A 132 -13.54 28.20 9.71
CA GLN A 132 -12.35 27.38 10.00
C GLN A 132 -11.13 28.25 10.36
N ALA A 133 -10.99 29.39 9.69
CA ALA A 133 -9.91 30.34 9.91
C ALA A 133 -10.30 31.72 9.41
N TYR A 134 -9.58 32.75 9.88
CA TYR A 134 -9.59 34.06 9.23
C TYR A 134 -8.16 34.56 9.02
N VAL A 135 -7.98 35.30 7.93
CA VAL A 135 -6.68 35.79 7.48
C VAL A 135 -6.73 37.31 7.39
N ILE A 136 -5.78 37.99 8.03
CA ILE A 136 -5.62 39.43 7.96
C ILE A 136 -4.54 39.77 6.95
N ILE A 137 -4.94 40.45 5.87
CA ILE A 137 -4.06 40.95 4.82
C ILE A 137 -3.80 42.44 5.11
N PRO A 138 -2.63 42.80 5.67
CA PRO A 138 -2.31 44.19 5.98
C PRO A 138 -1.95 44.96 4.69
N THR A 139 -2.07 46.29 4.70
CA THR A 139 -1.61 47.13 3.58
C THR A 139 -0.12 47.01 3.31
N THR A 140 0.66 46.69 4.33
CA THR A 140 2.10 46.44 4.24
C THR A 140 2.45 45.13 3.54
N VAL A 141 1.47 44.26 3.23
CA VAL A 141 1.73 42.96 2.57
C VAL A 141 2.45 43.15 1.25
N LEU A 142 2.23 44.27 0.57
CA LEU A 142 2.89 44.60 -0.69
C LEU A 142 4.41 44.79 -0.52
N ASP A 143 4.89 45.10 0.68
CA ASP A 143 6.29 45.37 1.00
C ASP A 143 6.94 44.27 1.87
N SER A 144 6.22 43.67 2.83
CA SER A 144 6.79 42.75 3.83
C SER A 144 6.48 41.27 3.61
N SER A 145 5.63 40.90 2.64
CA SER A 145 5.17 39.53 2.35
C SER A 145 4.54 38.78 3.53
N SER A 146 4.19 39.47 4.62
CA SER A 146 3.67 38.85 5.83
C SER A 146 2.15 39.03 5.93
N VAL A 147 1.46 37.93 6.21
CA VAL A 147 0.02 37.84 6.42
C VAL A 147 -0.18 37.06 7.72
N VAL A 148 -1.18 37.43 8.51
CA VAL A 148 -1.48 36.75 9.78
C VAL A 148 -2.74 35.92 9.62
N MET A 149 -2.66 34.64 9.98
CA MET A 149 -3.77 33.70 9.95
C MET A 149 -4.10 33.23 11.36
N TYR A 150 -5.40 33.14 11.65
CA TYR A 150 -5.93 32.62 12.91
C TYR A 150 -6.83 31.43 12.61
N SER A 151 -6.56 30.30 13.25
CA SER A 151 -7.28 29.03 13.09
C SER A 151 -7.64 28.44 14.45
N GLN A 152 -8.63 27.54 14.49
CA GLN A 152 -8.92 26.75 15.68
C GLN A 152 -7.88 25.63 15.82
N GLY A 153 -6.93 25.79 16.75
CA GLY A 153 -5.87 24.81 16.99
C GLY A 153 -4.74 24.86 15.96
N GLY A 154 -3.87 23.84 15.94
CA GLY A 154 -2.82 23.73 14.93
C GLY A 154 -3.45 23.43 13.57
N SER A 155 -3.46 24.42 12.67
CA SER A 155 -4.06 24.35 11.32
C SER A 155 -3.47 23.25 10.43
N GLY A 156 -2.28 22.75 10.77
CA GLY A 156 -1.52 21.80 9.97
C GLY A 156 -0.72 22.51 8.87
N ILE A 157 0.54 22.11 8.70
CA ILE A 157 1.50 22.72 7.77
C ILE A 157 0.95 22.75 6.33
N SER A 158 0.17 21.73 5.93
CA SER A 158 -0.42 21.63 4.59
C SER A 158 -1.51 22.67 4.33
N PHE A 159 -2.35 22.96 5.32
CA PHE A 159 -3.41 23.96 5.19
C PHE A 159 -2.85 25.37 5.14
N GLU A 160 -1.87 25.68 6.02
CA GLU A 160 -1.16 26.96 6.01
C GLU A 160 -0.43 27.19 4.68
N SER A 161 0.27 26.17 4.17
CA SER A 161 0.94 26.23 2.86
C SER A 161 -0.07 26.45 1.73
N SER A 162 -1.21 25.74 1.76
CA SER A 162 -2.26 25.90 0.75
C SER A 162 -2.86 27.30 0.73
N VAL A 163 -3.18 27.89 1.90
CA VAL A 163 -3.69 29.27 1.98
C VAL A 163 -2.64 30.27 1.51
N ALA A 164 -1.35 30.06 1.84
CA ALA A 164 -0.26 30.90 1.36
C ALA A 164 -0.07 30.81 -0.16
N ASP A 165 -0.15 29.61 -0.74
CA ASP A 165 -0.04 29.36 -2.17
C ASP A 165 -1.23 29.96 -2.95
N ASP A 166 -2.43 30.01 -2.36
CA ASP A 166 -3.59 30.68 -2.97
C ASP A 166 -3.48 32.22 -2.92
N LEU A 167 -2.93 32.77 -1.84
CA LEU A 167 -2.72 34.23 -1.69
C LEU A 167 -1.56 34.75 -2.54
N LYS A 168 -0.51 33.96 -2.74
CA LYS A 168 0.73 34.35 -3.44
C LYS A 168 0.48 34.83 -4.88
N PRO A 169 -0.38 34.19 -5.69
CA PRO A 169 -0.77 34.70 -7.00
C PRO A 169 -1.35 36.11 -6.96
N ALA A 170 -2.31 36.37 -6.06
CA ALA A 170 -2.99 37.64 -5.94
C ALA A 170 -2.07 38.75 -5.41
N ILE A 171 -1.27 38.47 -4.37
CA ILE A 171 -0.30 39.42 -3.81
C ILE A 171 0.76 39.81 -4.85
N THR A 172 1.30 38.84 -5.59
CA THR A 172 2.28 39.13 -6.65
C THR A 172 1.66 39.93 -7.79
N ARG A 173 0.42 39.65 -8.20
CA ARG A 173 -0.29 40.46 -9.20
C ARG A 173 -0.48 41.91 -8.73
N ALA A 174 -0.88 42.09 -7.47
CA ALA A 174 -1.03 43.42 -6.87
C ALA A 174 0.31 44.19 -6.80
N ARG A 175 1.42 43.52 -6.46
CA ARG A 175 2.76 44.12 -6.46
C ARG A 175 3.22 44.55 -7.86
N LEU A 176 3.04 43.70 -8.84
CA LEU A 176 3.43 43.96 -10.24
C LEU A 176 2.57 45.09 -10.83
N SER A 177 1.27 45.11 -10.53
CA SER A 177 0.38 46.20 -10.91
C SER A 177 0.80 47.53 -10.26
N ARG A 178 1.16 47.54 -8.96
CA ARG A 178 1.73 48.73 -8.28
C ARG A 178 3.04 49.21 -8.92
N ALA A 179 3.83 48.29 -9.48
CA ALA A 179 5.07 48.59 -10.19
C ALA A 179 4.84 49.04 -11.66
N GLY A 180 3.59 49.14 -12.12
CA GLY A 180 3.26 49.59 -13.48
C GLY A 180 3.45 48.53 -14.57
N VAL A 181 3.52 47.25 -14.21
CA VAL A 181 3.63 46.14 -15.17
C VAL A 181 2.25 45.81 -15.73
N ASP A 182 2.14 45.72 -17.06
CA ASP A 182 0.90 45.34 -17.75
C ASP A 182 0.48 43.91 -17.35
N THR A 183 -0.78 43.74 -16.98
CA THR A 183 -1.36 42.46 -16.54
C THR A 183 -1.28 41.36 -17.59
N THR A 184 -1.23 41.70 -18.88
CA THR A 184 -1.07 40.72 -19.97
C THR A 184 0.31 40.06 -19.96
N VAL A 185 1.36 40.76 -19.54
CA VAL A 185 2.71 40.20 -19.38
C VAL A 185 2.78 39.29 -18.16
N ILE A 186 2.03 39.60 -17.10
CA ILE A 186 1.95 38.78 -15.88
C ILE A 186 1.34 37.41 -16.19
N ASP A 187 0.26 37.39 -16.96
CA ASP A 187 -0.44 36.15 -17.32
C ASP A 187 0.40 35.30 -18.30
N LEU A 188 1.21 35.93 -19.16
CA LEU A 188 2.16 35.24 -20.04
C LEU A 188 3.32 34.58 -19.28
N VAL A 189 3.90 35.26 -18.28
CA VAL A 189 5.05 34.74 -17.50
C VAL A 189 4.63 33.62 -16.54
N ARG A 190 3.35 33.54 -16.19
CA ARG A 190 2.79 32.56 -15.26
C ARG A 190 2.17 31.32 -15.91
N GLN A 191 2.20 31.21 -17.23
CA GLN A 191 1.82 29.96 -17.86
C GLN A 191 2.85 28.90 -17.46
N ASP A 192 2.43 28.03 -16.54
CA ASP A 192 3.21 26.85 -16.21
C ASP A 192 3.33 25.97 -17.46
N VAL A 193 4.54 25.52 -17.72
CA VAL A 193 4.81 24.60 -18.83
C VAL A 193 4.50 23.20 -18.35
N GLU A 194 3.35 22.67 -18.75
CA GLU A 194 2.99 21.28 -18.51
C GLU A 194 3.84 20.38 -19.42
N ILE A 195 4.84 19.72 -18.83
CA ILE A 195 5.67 18.75 -19.54
C ILE A 195 4.94 17.41 -19.55
N ASN A 196 4.27 17.13 -20.66
CA ASN A 196 3.70 15.82 -20.93
C ASN A 196 4.81 14.85 -21.38
N SER A 197 5.35 14.07 -20.44
CA SER A 197 6.36 13.05 -20.76
C SER A 197 5.71 11.88 -21.49
N LEU A 198 6.15 11.64 -22.73
CA LEU A 198 5.71 10.52 -23.56
C LEU A 198 6.91 9.65 -23.88
N LYS A 199 6.75 8.34 -23.72
CA LYS A 199 7.77 7.35 -24.04
C LYS A 199 7.64 6.93 -25.49
N LEU A 200 8.66 7.21 -26.29
CA LEU A 200 8.73 6.70 -27.66
C LEU A 200 9.27 5.26 -27.63
N THR A 201 8.47 4.33 -28.14
CA THR A 201 8.84 2.92 -28.31
C THR A 201 8.88 2.55 -29.80
N ASP A 202 9.52 1.44 -30.14
CA ASP A 202 9.56 0.91 -31.52
C ASP A 202 8.16 0.61 -32.10
N LYS A 203 7.13 0.54 -31.24
CA LYS A 203 5.74 0.27 -31.62
C LYS A 203 4.82 1.50 -31.59
N GLY A 204 5.34 2.66 -31.17
CA GLY A 204 4.58 3.91 -31.09
C GLY A 204 4.89 4.75 -29.85
N VAL A 205 4.12 5.83 -29.67
CA VAL A 205 4.22 6.74 -28.52
C VAL A 205 3.28 6.24 -27.42
N GLU A 206 3.84 5.94 -26.24
CA GLU A 206 3.11 5.48 -25.05
C GLU A 206 3.26 6.51 -23.92
N ALA A 207 2.36 6.49 -22.94
CA ALA A 207 2.47 7.32 -21.75
C ALA A 207 3.73 6.93 -20.94
N ASP A 208 4.49 7.91 -20.46
CA ASP A 208 5.69 7.64 -19.66
C ASP A 208 5.30 7.22 -18.23
N ALA A 209 5.12 5.91 -18.04
CA ALA A 209 4.87 5.31 -16.73
C ALA A 209 6.17 4.91 -16.01
N SER A 210 7.32 5.53 -16.33
CA SER A 210 8.62 5.13 -15.79
C SER A 210 8.71 5.28 -14.27
N GLU A 211 8.13 6.34 -13.70
CA GLU A 211 8.11 6.54 -12.24
C GLU A 211 7.26 5.48 -11.52
N ALA A 212 6.05 5.22 -12.02
CA ALA A 212 5.18 4.17 -11.49
C ALA A 212 5.84 2.79 -11.61
N SER A 213 6.51 2.52 -12.73
CA SER A 213 7.24 1.27 -12.96
C SER A 213 8.44 1.13 -12.01
N ALA A 214 9.17 2.22 -11.77
CA ALA A 214 10.28 2.24 -10.81
C ALA A 214 9.78 2.00 -9.38
N ALA A 215 8.67 2.63 -8.98
CA ALA A 215 8.04 2.41 -7.68
C ALA A 215 7.60 0.95 -7.50
N ILE A 216 6.97 0.34 -8.52
CA ILE A 216 6.60 -1.08 -8.51
C ILE A 216 7.83 -1.97 -8.36
N GLY A 217 8.91 -1.67 -9.10
CA GLY A 217 10.18 -2.40 -8.99
C GLY A 217 10.79 -2.30 -7.59
N TYR A 218 10.78 -1.11 -6.98
CA TYR A 218 11.28 -0.89 -5.63
C TYR A 218 10.45 -1.65 -4.58
N VAL A 219 9.11 -1.57 -4.66
CA VAL A 219 8.20 -2.31 -3.77
C VAL A 219 8.40 -3.82 -3.93
N ALA A 220 8.53 -4.32 -5.17
CA ALA A 220 8.79 -5.73 -5.43
C ALA A 220 10.14 -6.18 -4.84
N GLY A 221 11.20 -5.38 -4.99
CA GLY A 221 12.51 -5.66 -4.41
C GLY A 221 12.48 -5.67 -2.87
N PHE A 222 11.79 -4.69 -2.27
CA PHE A 222 11.60 -4.63 -0.82
C PHE A 222 10.80 -5.84 -0.30
N LEU A 223 9.76 -6.27 -1.02
CA LEU A 223 9.00 -7.47 -0.69
C LEU A 223 9.87 -8.73 -0.76
N ILE A 224 10.70 -8.90 -1.79
CA ILE A 224 11.67 -10.01 -1.87
C ILE A 224 12.57 -10.01 -0.63
N TYR A 225 13.15 -8.86 -0.29
CA TYR A 225 14.01 -8.73 0.89
C TYR A 225 13.30 -9.18 2.18
N MET A 226 12.10 -8.66 2.43
CA MET A 226 11.31 -9.01 3.60
C MET A 226 10.95 -10.50 3.65
N LEU A 227 10.60 -11.10 2.51
CA LEU A 227 10.24 -12.52 2.44
C LEU A 227 11.44 -13.43 2.67
N ILE A 228 12.58 -13.11 2.06
CA ILE A 228 13.81 -13.87 2.25
C ILE A 228 14.17 -13.88 3.73
N PHE A 229 14.07 -12.73 4.40
CA PHE A 229 14.36 -12.64 5.82
C PHE A 229 13.35 -13.42 6.68
N LEU A 230 12.05 -13.21 6.45
CA LEU A 230 10.99 -13.85 7.23
C LEU A 230 11.02 -15.38 7.07
N TYR A 231 11.06 -15.87 5.83
CA TYR A 231 11.07 -17.30 5.56
C TYR A 231 12.43 -17.96 5.81
N GLY A 232 13.52 -17.23 5.64
CA GLY A 232 14.86 -17.67 6.07
C GLY A 232 14.92 -17.92 7.57
N SER A 233 14.35 -17.02 8.38
CA SER A 233 14.26 -17.23 9.84
C SER A 233 13.41 -18.46 10.21
N MET A 234 12.38 -18.77 9.42
CA MET A 234 11.56 -19.96 9.61
C MET A 234 12.32 -21.26 9.24
N VAL A 235 13.18 -21.21 8.22
CA VAL A 235 14.11 -22.32 7.91
C VAL A 235 15.01 -22.56 9.11
N MET A 236 15.67 -21.53 9.64
CA MET A 236 16.56 -21.62 10.80
C MET A 236 15.88 -22.29 12.00
N ARG A 237 14.73 -21.78 12.44
CA ARG A 237 13.97 -22.37 13.55
C ARG A 237 13.59 -23.82 13.27
N GLY A 238 13.14 -24.10 12.05
CA GLY A 238 12.83 -25.46 11.65
C GLY A 238 14.04 -26.42 11.71
N VAL A 239 15.27 -25.95 11.49
CA VAL A 239 16.49 -26.75 11.66
C VAL A 239 16.77 -26.99 13.14
N VAL A 240 16.62 -25.97 13.98
CA VAL A 240 16.82 -26.05 15.45
C VAL A 240 15.81 -27.02 16.07
N GLU A 241 14.52 -26.87 15.77
CA GLU A 241 13.44 -27.75 16.23
C GLU A 241 13.67 -29.20 15.79
N GLU A 242 14.10 -29.41 14.54
CA GLU A 242 14.45 -30.74 14.07
C GLU A 242 15.63 -31.30 14.84
N LYS A 243 16.73 -30.55 15.01
CA LYS A 243 17.90 -31.02 15.78
C LYS A 243 17.51 -31.47 17.20
N ALA A 244 16.60 -30.75 17.86
CA ALA A 244 16.09 -31.09 19.19
C ALA A 244 15.21 -32.36 19.19
N ASN A 245 14.30 -32.51 18.23
CA ASN A 245 13.37 -33.65 18.16
C ASN A 245 13.99 -34.92 17.53
N ARG A 246 15.04 -34.75 16.73
CA ARG A 246 15.64 -35.79 15.86
C ARG A 246 16.57 -36.77 16.58
N ILE A 247 16.95 -36.53 17.84
CA ILE A 247 17.69 -37.53 18.65
C ILE A 247 16.88 -38.84 18.78
N VAL A 248 15.55 -38.74 18.86
CA VAL A 248 14.67 -39.89 19.08
C VAL A 248 14.23 -40.56 17.76
N GLU A 249 14.07 -39.80 16.67
CA GLU A 249 13.57 -40.30 15.37
C GLU A 249 14.66 -40.81 14.40
N VAL A 250 15.90 -40.32 14.47
CA VAL A 250 16.98 -40.74 13.54
C VAL A 250 17.49 -42.14 13.80
N ILE A 251 17.31 -42.67 15.02
CA ILE A 251 17.54 -44.10 15.29
C ILE A 251 16.54 -44.97 14.51
N ALA A 252 15.41 -44.41 14.04
CA ALA A 252 14.31 -45.15 13.42
C ALA A 252 14.06 -44.88 11.92
N SER A 253 14.76 -43.95 11.23
CA SER A 253 14.41 -43.54 9.84
C SER A 253 15.53 -43.64 8.79
N SER A 254 15.18 -44.12 7.58
CA SER A 254 16.07 -44.46 6.45
C SER A 254 16.27 -43.35 5.40
N VAL A 255 16.28 -42.06 5.80
CA VAL A 255 16.36 -40.91 4.88
C VAL A 255 17.62 -40.08 5.14
N ARG A 256 18.29 -39.64 4.07
CA ARG A 256 19.53 -38.86 4.16
C ARG A 256 19.26 -37.45 4.67
N PRO A 257 20.11 -36.87 5.55
CA PRO A 257 19.94 -35.52 6.09
C PRO A 257 19.77 -34.42 5.02
N PHE A 258 20.49 -34.51 3.90
CA PHE A 258 20.40 -33.53 2.81
C PHE A 258 19.02 -33.49 2.16
N ASP A 259 18.37 -34.66 1.99
CA ASP A 259 17.04 -34.75 1.37
C ASP A 259 15.97 -34.07 2.24
N ILE A 260 16.16 -34.08 3.56
CA ILE A 260 15.28 -33.41 4.55
C ILE A 260 15.48 -31.89 4.49
N MET A 261 16.73 -31.43 4.55
CA MET A 261 17.06 -30.00 4.50
C MET A 261 16.62 -29.35 3.19
N LEU A 262 16.88 -30.00 2.05
CA LEU A 262 16.44 -29.52 0.75
C LEU A 262 14.90 -29.46 0.68
N GLY A 263 14.23 -30.52 1.16
CA GLY A 263 12.77 -30.56 1.21
C GLY A 263 12.16 -29.43 2.05
N LYS A 264 12.79 -29.12 3.19
CA LYS A 264 12.41 -28.01 4.07
C LYS A 264 12.58 -26.64 3.42
N VAL A 265 13.76 -26.36 2.88
CA VAL A 265 14.05 -25.06 2.23
C VAL A 265 13.07 -24.84 1.08
N VAL A 266 12.90 -25.83 0.19
CA VAL A 266 11.99 -25.72 -0.96
C VAL A 266 10.54 -25.59 -0.49
N GLY A 267 10.09 -26.41 0.47
CA GLY A 267 8.74 -26.38 1.01
C GLY A 267 8.38 -25.02 1.61
N ILE A 268 9.25 -24.45 2.43
CA ILE A 268 9.07 -23.10 3.02
C ILE A 268 9.10 -22.02 1.92
N GLY A 269 9.99 -22.13 0.93
CA GLY A 269 10.07 -21.16 -0.17
C GLY A 269 8.77 -21.11 -0.97
N LEU A 270 8.16 -22.28 -1.21
CA LEU A 270 6.85 -22.37 -1.86
C LEU A 270 5.73 -21.74 -1.04
N VAL A 271 5.75 -21.85 0.29
CA VAL A 271 4.80 -21.17 1.18
C VAL A 271 4.86 -19.65 0.98
N GLY A 272 6.07 -19.09 0.91
CA GLY A 272 6.27 -17.66 0.66
C GLY A 272 5.75 -17.19 -0.69
N LEU A 273 5.97 -17.98 -1.75
CA LEU A 273 5.39 -17.69 -3.07
C LEU A 273 3.88 -17.77 -3.08
N THR A 274 3.28 -18.74 -2.40
CA THR A 274 1.82 -18.84 -2.26
C THR A 274 1.26 -17.63 -1.54
N GLN A 275 1.90 -17.19 -0.45
CA GLN A 275 1.49 -15.99 0.27
C GLN A 275 1.53 -14.74 -0.64
N LEU A 276 2.61 -14.57 -1.40
CA LEU A 276 2.73 -13.49 -2.38
C LEU A 276 1.68 -13.53 -3.48
N ALA A 277 1.41 -14.71 -4.04
CA ALA A 277 0.41 -14.87 -5.08
C ALA A 277 -0.98 -14.46 -4.55
N ILE A 278 -1.31 -14.85 -3.31
CA ILE A 278 -2.55 -14.43 -2.66
C ILE A 278 -2.57 -12.92 -2.44
N TRP A 279 -1.46 -12.32 -1.99
CA TRP A 279 -1.36 -10.87 -1.82
C TRP A 279 -1.55 -10.11 -3.14
N GLY A 280 -0.95 -10.58 -4.23
CA GLY A 280 -1.15 -10.00 -5.55
C GLY A 280 -2.61 -10.06 -6.00
N LEU A 281 -3.27 -11.20 -5.79
CA LEU A 281 -4.70 -11.37 -6.11
C LEU A 281 -5.61 -10.48 -5.25
N LEU A 282 -5.38 -10.43 -3.94
CA LEU A 282 -6.15 -9.59 -3.02
C LEU A 282 -5.92 -8.11 -3.26
N GLY A 283 -4.68 -7.71 -3.53
CA GLY A 283 -4.33 -6.33 -3.88
C GLY A 283 -5.00 -5.89 -5.18
N ALA A 284 -4.97 -6.73 -6.22
CA ALA A 284 -5.67 -6.46 -7.48
C ALA A 284 -7.19 -6.35 -7.27
N ALA A 285 -7.79 -7.28 -6.51
CA ALA A 285 -9.22 -7.25 -6.20
C ALA A 285 -9.61 -6.00 -5.39
N ALA A 286 -8.81 -5.62 -4.39
CA ALA A 286 -9.03 -4.42 -3.58
C ALA A 286 -8.91 -3.14 -4.41
N PHE A 287 -7.93 -3.06 -5.31
CA PHE A 287 -7.76 -1.92 -6.21
C PHE A 287 -8.97 -1.75 -7.14
N ILE A 288 -9.41 -2.85 -7.76
CA ILE A 288 -10.60 -2.87 -8.62
C ILE A 288 -11.84 -2.46 -7.82
N GLY A 289 -12.03 -3.05 -6.64
CA GLY A 289 -13.16 -2.75 -5.75
C GLY A 289 -13.20 -1.28 -5.31
N LEU A 290 -12.04 -0.71 -4.97
CA LEU A 290 -11.93 0.70 -4.61
C LEU A 290 -12.30 1.62 -5.78
N GLY A 291 -11.88 1.27 -7.00
CA GLY A 291 -12.27 1.99 -8.21
C GLY A 291 -13.78 2.01 -8.46
N PHE A 292 -14.49 0.92 -8.14
CA PHE A 292 -15.95 0.87 -8.23
C PHE A 292 -16.66 1.75 -7.19
N VAL A 293 -16.11 1.88 -5.99
CA VAL A 293 -16.71 2.67 -4.91
C VAL A 293 -16.39 4.17 -5.05
N LEU A 294 -15.12 4.50 -5.28
CA LEU A 294 -14.67 5.90 -5.37
C LEU A 294 -14.90 6.51 -6.76
N GLY A 295 -14.96 5.70 -7.83
CA GLY A 295 -15.15 6.19 -9.19
C GLY A 295 -16.40 7.07 -9.34
N PRO A 296 -17.59 6.62 -8.91
CA PRO A 296 -18.81 7.43 -8.96
C PRO A 296 -18.74 8.70 -8.10
N LEU A 297 -18.18 8.62 -6.88
CA LEU A 297 -18.05 9.76 -5.97
C LEU A 297 -17.15 10.85 -6.53
N MET A 298 -16.04 10.46 -7.18
CA MET A 298 -15.09 11.40 -7.78
C MET A 298 -15.59 11.95 -9.11
N ALA A 299 -16.34 11.17 -9.89
CA ALA A 299 -16.92 11.64 -11.15
C ALA A 299 -17.93 12.78 -10.93
N ASP A 300 -18.75 12.70 -9.87
CA ASP A 300 -19.76 13.72 -9.55
C ASP A 300 -19.14 15.03 -9.06
N THR A 301 -18.00 14.98 -8.37
CA THR A 301 -17.25 16.18 -7.97
C THR A 301 -16.56 16.89 -9.13
N MET A 302 -16.21 16.18 -10.21
CA MET A 302 -15.47 16.74 -11.35
C MET A 302 -16.37 17.30 -12.45
N THR A 303 -17.58 16.75 -12.65
CA THR A 303 -18.58 17.33 -13.56
C THR A 303 -19.08 18.69 -13.09
N ALA A 304 -18.96 19.01 -11.80
CA ALA A 304 -19.30 20.31 -11.23
C ALA A 304 -18.27 21.43 -11.53
N GLN A 305 -17.06 21.10 -12.00
CA GLN A 305 -15.96 22.05 -12.18
C GLN A 305 -15.52 22.25 -13.65
N MET A 306 -16.11 21.55 -14.63
CA MET A 306 -15.79 21.75 -16.05
C MET A 306 -16.81 22.66 -16.76
N PRO A 307 -16.38 23.64 -17.59
CA PRO A 307 -17.27 24.41 -18.44
C PRO A 307 -18.04 23.52 -19.43
N PRO A 308 -19.28 23.86 -19.81
CA PRO A 308 -20.06 23.10 -20.78
C PRO A 308 -19.56 23.35 -22.21
N SER A 309 -18.35 22.89 -22.54
CA SER A 309 -17.91 22.77 -23.94
C SER A 309 -18.49 21.47 -24.50
N GLY A 310 -19.61 21.60 -25.21
CA GLY A 310 -20.49 20.52 -25.68
C GLY A 310 -19.92 19.56 -26.72
N MET A 311 -18.86 18.81 -26.37
CA MET A 311 -18.70 17.47 -26.94
C MET A 311 -19.40 16.47 -26.04
N PRO A 312 -20.39 15.71 -26.54
CA PRO A 312 -20.92 14.58 -25.80
C PRO A 312 -19.80 13.54 -25.71
N MET A 313 -19.07 13.55 -24.60
CA MET A 313 -18.35 12.36 -24.15
C MET A 313 -19.42 11.30 -23.96
N GLN A 314 -19.55 10.42 -24.95
CA GLN A 314 -20.28 9.18 -24.86
C GLN A 314 -19.54 8.32 -23.83
N GLY A 315 -19.72 8.69 -22.56
CA GLY A 315 -19.03 8.15 -21.41
C GLY A 315 -19.62 6.80 -21.09
N THR A 316 -19.22 5.77 -21.84
CA THR A 316 -19.04 4.46 -21.22
C THR A 316 -18.23 4.72 -19.97
N THR A 317 -18.82 4.46 -18.81
CA THR A 317 -18.23 4.50 -17.47
C THR A 317 -17.06 3.53 -17.39
N ASN A 318 -16.00 3.81 -18.13
CA ASN A 318 -14.73 3.13 -18.05
C ASN A 318 -14.08 3.72 -16.80
N THR A 319 -14.36 3.11 -15.66
CA THR A 319 -13.65 3.33 -14.40
C THR A 319 -12.14 3.35 -14.61
N ALA A 320 -11.63 2.54 -15.55
CA ALA A 320 -10.25 2.55 -16.03
C ALA A 320 -9.78 3.89 -16.64
N ALA A 321 -10.62 4.59 -17.41
CA ALA A 321 -10.28 5.89 -18.01
C ALA A 321 -10.31 7.03 -16.98
N LEU A 322 -11.17 6.93 -15.96
CA LEU A 322 -11.22 7.87 -14.82
C LEU A 322 -10.04 7.68 -13.85
N LEU A 323 -9.63 6.43 -13.63
CA LEU A 323 -8.39 6.11 -12.91
C LEU A 323 -7.15 6.55 -13.71
N ALA A 324 -7.22 6.45 -15.05
CA ALA A 324 -6.17 6.91 -15.95
C ALA A 324 -5.99 8.42 -15.96
N SER A 325 -7.07 9.19 -15.93
CA SER A 325 -6.98 10.66 -15.88
C SER A 325 -6.37 11.20 -14.58
N LYS A 326 -6.28 10.39 -13.53
CA LYS A 326 -5.57 10.72 -12.28
C LYS A 326 -4.20 10.03 -12.13
N GLY A 327 -3.69 9.37 -13.17
CA GLY A 327 -2.40 8.68 -13.13
C GLY A 327 -2.39 7.38 -12.33
N LEU A 328 -3.55 6.85 -11.90
CA LEU A 328 -3.67 5.55 -11.24
C LEU A 328 -3.83 4.39 -12.25
N VAL A 329 -3.16 4.46 -13.41
CA VAL A 329 -3.07 3.29 -14.30
C VAL A 329 -2.03 2.35 -13.73
N LEU A 330 -2.44 1.16 -13.27
CA LEU A 330 -1.48 0.09 -13.03
C LEU A 330 -0.87 -0.29 -14.39
N PRO A 331 0.43 -0.06 -14.59
CA PRO A 331 1.08 -0.53 -15.80
C PRO A 331 0.92 -2.05 -15.87
N ALA A 332 0.59 -2.56 -17.06
CA ALA A 332 0.48 -4.00 -17.26
C ALA A 332 1.83 -4.65 -16.92
N ILE A 333 1.84 -5.52 -15.92
CA ILE A 333 3.07 -6.23 -15.53
C ILE A 333 3.31 -7.31 -16.59
N PRO A 334 4.38 -7.21 -17.39
CA PRO A 334 4.64 -8.21 -18.42
C PRO A 334 4.99 -9.54 -17.75
N LEU A 335 4.61 -10.66 -18.39
CA LEU A 335 4.86 -12.00 -17.87
C LEU A 335 6.35 -12.25 -17.61
N SER A 336 7.23 -11.63 -18.40
CA SER A 336 8.69 -11.67 -18.21
C SER A 336 9.13 -11.13 -16.84
N SER A 337 8.53 -10.04 -16.34
CA SER A 337 8.84 -9.48 -15.02
C SER A 337 8.42 -10.43 -13.90
N ILE A 338 7.30 -11.14 -14.05
CA ILE A 338 6.87 -12.15 -13.07
C ILE A 338 7.84 -13.33 -13.04
N LEU A 339 8.29 -13.80 -14.22
CA LEU A 339 9.27 -14.88 -14.31
C LEU A 339 10.62 -14.47 -13.70
N MET A 340 11.11 -13.26 -14.00
CA MET A 340 12.32 -12.71 -13.39
C MET A 340 12.18 -12.55 -11.88
N PHE A 341 11.01 -12.11 -11.40
CA PHE A 341 10.73 -12.02 -9.98
C PHE A 341 10.81 -13.38 -9.29
N ILE A 342 10.17 -14.43 -9.84
CA ILE A 342 10.20 -15.78 -9.29
C ILE A 342 11.64 -16.32 -9.29
N PHE A 343 12.38 -16.11 -10.37
CA PHE A 343 13.79 -16.50 -10.46
C PHE A 343 14.64 -15.81 -9.40
N ASN A 344 14.54 -14.48 -9.28
CA ASN A 344 15.29 -13.68 -8.30
C ASN A 344 14.90 -14.05 -6.87
N PHE A 345 13.61 -14.31 -6.62
CA PHE A 345 13.14 -14.80 -5.35
C PHE A 345 13.81 -16.12 -4.99
N PHE A 346 13.75 -17.16 -5.85
CA PHE A 346 14.37 -18.44 -5.55
C PHE A 346 15.89 -18.33 -5.41
N ALA A 347 16.56 -17.61 -6.32
CA ALA A 347 18.01 -17.45 -6.28
C ALA A 347 18.47 -16.80 -4.95
N GLY A 348 17.85 -15.70 -4.56
CA GLY A 348 18.14 -15.03 -3.29
C GLY A 348 17.72 -15.86 -2.09
N TYR A 349 16.51 -16.43 -2.13
CA TYR A 349 15.97 -17.25 -1.04
C TYR A 349 16.81 -18.48 -0.77
N PHE A 350 17.24 -19.25 -1.77
CA PHE A 350 18.10 -20.42 -1.54
C PHE A 350 19.43 -20.05 -0.90
N LEU A 351 20.05 -18.95 -1.36
CA LEU A 351 21.31 -18.47 -0.80
C LEU A 351 21.13 -18.11 0.68
N TYR A 352 20.14 -17.30 1.01
CA TYR A 352 19.89 -16.88 2.40
C TYR A 352 19.37 -18.02 3.28
N ALA A 353 18.46 -18.85 2.78
CA ALA A 353 17.96 -20.02 3.51
C ALA A 353 19.09 -21.00 3.86
N SER A 354 20.10 -21.15 2.98
CA SER A 354 21.27 -21.96 3.30
C SER A 354 22.11 -21.36 4.43
N LEU A 355 22.25 -20.02 4.49
CA LEU A 355 22.93 -19.31 5.57
C LEU A 355 22.17 -19.45 6.89
N PHE A 356 20.85 -19.24 6.87
CA PHE A 356 19.97 -19.42 8.02
C PHE A 356 19.95 -20.87 8.52
N ALA A 357 19.96 -21.85 7.61
CA ALA A 357 20.08 -23.27 7.97
C ALA A 357 21.44 -23.57 8.61
N ALA A 358 22.53 -22.98 8.10
CA ALA A 358 23.86 -23.12 8.68
C ALA A 358 23.93 -22.53 10.10
N VAL A 359 23.37 -21.34 10.31
CA VAL A 359 23.25 -20.72 11.64
C VAL A 359 22.41 -21.60 12.57
N GLY A 360 21.24 -22.06 12.10
CA GLY A 360 20.36 -22.96 12.86
C GLY A 360 21.00 -24.31 13.22
N SER A 361 21.95 -24.79 12.41
CA SER A 361 22.71 -25.99 12.72
C SER A 361 23.81 -25.75 13.77
N ALA A 362 24.31 -24.52 13.88
CA ALA A 362 25.40 -24.14 14.78
C ALA A 362 24.93 -23.84 16.21
N VAL A 363 23.66 -23.49 16.39
CA VAL A 363 23.02 -23.19 17.69
C VAL A 363 22.33 -24.43 18.28
N ASP A 364 22.24 -24.49 19.62
CA ASP A 364 21.70 -25.65 20.35
C ASP A 364 20.26 -25.44 20.85
N GLN A 365 19.86 -24.19 21.11
CA GLN A 365 18.49 -23.83 21.53
C GLN A 365 17.98 -22.61 20.75
N GLU A 366 16.66 -22.49 20.59
CA GLU A 366 16.05 -21.31 19.96
C GLU A 366 16.39 -19.99 20.68
N ALA A 367 16.73 -20.05 21.98
CA ALA A 367 17.13 -18.88 22.75
C ALA A 367 18.56 -18.38 22.45
N ASP A 368 19.40 -19.21 21.83
CA ASP A 368 20.79 -18.89 21.47
C ASP A 368 20.92 -18.37 20.02
N ALA A 369 19.82 -18.36 19.26
CA ALA A 369 19.71 -18.04 17.83
C ALA A 369 18.99 -16.70 17.60
#